data_AF-A0A529FJ98-F1
#
_entry.id   AF-A0A529FJ98-F1
#
_cell.length_a   1.000
_cell.length_b   1.000
_cell.length_c   1.000
_cell.angle_alpha   90.00
_cell.angle_beta   90.00
_cell.angle_gamma   90.00
#
_symmetry.space_group_name_H-M   'P 1'
#
loop_
_entity.id
_entity.type
_entity.pdbx_description
1 polymer ?
#
loop_
_entity_poly.entity_id
_entity_poly.type
_entity_poly.pdbx_seq_one_letter_code
_entity_poly.pdbx_strand_id
1 'polypeptide(L)'
;AGKIRHFGLSNESSWGVMRYLAEADRGIGPRPVSLQNAYNLVNRTFEVNLAEVCQREEIAFLPYSPLAQGYLTGKYDHGARPQGSRSQLFNRGQRYETPNAAQVLLEYNTLARSFGMEPAMFANAYVSSRPFVTSNIIGATAIWQLEMALSSVEVRWTEEMQKAVDA
;
A
#
# COMPACT_ATOMS: atom_id res chain seq x y z
N ALA A 1 -2.55 -20.25 -26.44
CA ALA A 1 -3.58 -20.78 -25.52
C ALA A 1 -4.59 -19.74 -25.03
N GLY A 2 -4.34 -18.42 -25.13
CA GLY A 2 -5.35 -17.39 -24.79
C GLY A 2 -5.78 -17.33 -23.31
N LYS A 3 -5.04 -18.02 -22.42
CA LYS A 3 -5.38 -18.18 -21.00
C LYS A 3 -5.12 -16.91 -20.17
N ILE A 4 -4.21 -16.05 -20.65
CA ILE A 4 -3.84 -14.78 -20.01
C ILE A 4 -4.02 -13.66 -21.02
N ARG A 5 -4.63 -12.54 -20.60
CA ARG A 5 -4.74 -11.32 -21.42
C ARG A 5 -3.52 -10.42 -21.24
N HIS A 6 -3.15 -10.20 -19.98
CA HIS A 6 -1.99 -9.42 -19.58
C HIS A 6 -1.23 -10.14 -18.47
N PHE A 7 0.03 -9.78 -18.28
CA PHE A 7 0.82 -10.23 -17.15
C PHE A 7 1.43 -9.02 -16.43
N GLY A 8 1.65 -9.20 -15.14
CA GLY A 8 2.32 -8.23 -14.28
C GLY A 8 3.30 -8.94 -13.37
N LEU A 9 4.06 -8.13 -12.64
CA LEU A 9 5.08 -8.57 -11.70
C LEU A 9 4.61 -8.31 -10.27
N SER A 10 5.22 -8.96 -9.29
CA SER A 10 4.91 -8.72 -7.88
C SER A 10 6.13 -8.97 -7.00
N ASN A 11 6.28 -8.15 -5.96
CA ASN A 11 7.43 -8.16 -5.05
C ASN A 11 8.76 -8.03 -5.79
N GLU A 12 8.78 -7.24 -6.86
CA GLU A 12 9.96 -7.10 -7.72
C GLU A 12 10.69 -5.79 -7.44
N SER A 13 11.99 -5.79 -7.75
CA SER A 13 12.92 -4.67 -7.70
C SER A 13 12.91 -3.87 -9.00
N SER A 14 13.49 -2.66 -8.97
CA SER A 14 13.69 -1.86 -10.18
C SER A 14 14.53 -2.59 -11.22
N TRP A 15 15.57 -3.32 -10.79
CA TRP A 15 16.40 -4.12 -11.69
C TRP A 15 15.58 -5.19 -12.40
N GLY A 16 14.81 -6.00 -11.67
CA GLY A 16 14.04 -7.07 -12.28
C GLY A 16 12.96 -6.54 -13.22
N VAL A 17 12.24 -5.48 -12.86
CA VAL A 17 11.28 -4.82 -13.76
C VAL A 17 11.99 -4.40 -15.05
N MET A 18 13.11 -3.68 -14.97
CA MET A 18 13.85 -3.25 -16.16
C MET A 18 14.41 -4.42 -16.98
N ARG A 19 14.77 -5.54 -16.35
CA ARG A 19 15.17 -6.76 -17.08
C ARG A 19 14.01 -7.35 -17.88
N TYR A 20 12.81 -7.45 -17.31
CA TYR A 20 11.63 -7.91 -18.05
C TYR A 20 11.31 -7.00 -19.23
N LEU A 21 11.38 -5.68 -19.04
CA LEU A 21 11.14 -4.69 -20.09
C LEU A 21 12.18 -4.83 -21.21
N ALA A 22 13.46 -4.91 -20.86
CA ALA A 22 14.53 -5.06 -21.84
C ALA A 22 14.43 -6.34 -22.68
N GLU A 23 14.01 -7.47 -22.10
CA GLU A 23 13.78 -8.69 -22.88
C GLU A 23 12.53 -8.58 -23.77
N ALA A 24 11.46 -7.97 -23.27
CA ALA A 24 10.25 -7.75 -24.06
C ALA A 24 10.51 -6.83 -25.26
N ASP A 25 11.32 -5.77 -25.09
CA ASP A 25 11.70 -4.85 -26.17
C ASP A 25 12.59 -5.54 -27.23
N ARG A 26 13.26 -6.63 -26.87
CA ARG A 26 13.99 -7.52 -27.80
C ARG A 26 13.09 -8.55 -28.49
N GLY A 27 11.77 -8.50 -28.23
CA GLY A 27 10.79 -9.46 -28.75
C GLY A 27 10.76 -10.79 -27.98
N ILE A 28 11.38 -10.86 -26.79
CA ILE A 28 11.42 -12.06 -25.97
C ILE A 28 10.30 -11.97 -24.93
N GLY A 29 9.16 -12.57 -25.28
CA GLY A 29 7.99 -12.63 -24.41
C GLY A 29 7.18 -11.33 -24.40
N PRO A 30 6.05 -11.31 -23.66
CA PRO A 30 5.21 -10.13 -23.55
C PRO A 30 5.88 -9.05 -22.67
N ARG A 31 5.47 -7.78 -22.80
CA ARG A 31 5.86 -6.65 -21.92
C ARG A 31 4.96 -6.58 -20.66
N PRO A 32 5.51 -6.51 -19.43
CA PRO A 32 4.67 -6.47 -18.22
C PRO A 32 3.86 -5.18 -18.22
N VAL A 33 2.62 -5.22 -17.73
CA VAL A 33 1.74 -4.04 -17.71
C VAL A 33 1.48 -3.52 -16.29
N SER A 34 1.80 -4.31 -15.27
CA SER A 34 1.58 -3.92 -13.89
C SER A 34 2.64 -4.46 -12.93
N LEU A 35 2.75 -3.78 -11.79
CA LEU A 35 3.59 -4.16 -10.67
C LEU A 35 2.77 -4.14 -9.38
N GLN A 36 2.84 -5.22 -8.60
CA GLN A 36 2.14 -5.36 -7.33
C GLN A 36 3.15 -5.52 -6.18
N ASN A 37 3.48 -4.41 -5.52
CA ASN A 37 4.37 -4.35 -4.36
C ASN A 37 3.63 -3.77 -3.14
N ALA A 38 4.14 -4.01 -1.93
CA ALA A 38 3.57 -3.41 -0.74
C ALA A 38 3.90 -1.91 -0.69
N TYR A 39 2.89 -1.10 -0.38
CA TYR A 39 3.06 0.33 -0.20
C TYR A 39 2.01 0.85 0.78
N ASN A 40 2.47 1.60 1.78
CA ASN A 40 1.66 2.24 2.81
C ASN A 40 2.54 3.23 3.60
N LEU A 41 1.96 3.93 4.58
CA LEU A 41 2.64 4.93 5.41
C LEU A 41 3.96 4.42 6.02
N VAL A 42 4.03 3.15 6.41
CA VAL A 42 5.22 2.54 7.05
C VAL A 42 6.10 1.72 6.10
N ASN A 43 5.76 1.65 4.82
CA ASN A 43 6.58 1.02 3.79
C ASN A 43 6.53 1.83 2.50
N ARG A 44 7.45 2.79 2.39
CA ARG A 44 7.59 3.72 1.28
C ARG A 44 8.81 3.45 0.39
N THR A 45 9.46 2.29 0.57
CA THR A 45 10.66 1.90 -0.20
C THR A 45 10.45 1.92 -1.71
N PHE A 46 9.20 1.74 -2.16
CA PHE A 46 8.79 1.86 -3.56
C PHE A 46 9.12 3.23 -4.17
N GLU A 47 9.02 4.32 -3.38
CA GLU A 47 9.26 5.70 -3.84
C GLU A 47 10.71 5.93 -4.28
N VAL A 48 11.67 5.15 -3.78
CA VAL A 48 13.10 5.38 -4.02
C VAL A 48 13.48 5.15 -5.48
N ASN A 49 13.01 4.06 -6.10
CA ASN A 49 13.41 3.69 -7.46
C ASN A 49 12.24 3.18 -8.33
N LEU A 50 11.26 2.49 -7.73
CA LEU A 50 10.21 1.83 -8.49
C LEU A 50 9.13 2.80 -8.98
N ALA A 51 8.89 3.88 -8.24
CA ALA A 51 7.98 4.95 -8.68
C ALA A 51 8.44 5.56 -10.01
N GLU A 52 9.74 5.87 -10.14
CA GLU A 52 10.31 6.39 -11.39
C GLU A 52 10.16 5.38 -12.53
N VAL A 53 10.51 4.11 -12.30
CA VAL A 53 10.35 3.05 -13.31
C VAL A 53 8.90 2.96 -13.77
N CYS A 54 7.93 2.91 -12.84
CA CYS A 54 6.52 2.76 -13.21
C CYS A 54 6.01 3.96 -14.02
N GLN A 55 6.44 5.17 -13.68
CA GLN A 55 6.04 6.38 -14.40
C GLN A 55 6.68 6.47 -15.79
N ARG A 56 7.98 6.17 -15.92
CA ARG A 56 8.70 6.26 -17.20
C ARG A 56 8.35 5.14 -18.17
N GLU A 57 8.09 3.95 -17.65
CA GLU A 57 7.87 2.74 -18.45
C GLU A 57 6.39 2.38 -18.60
N GLU A 58 5.51 3.25 -18.12
CA GLU A 58 4.04 3.12 -18.17
C GLU A 58 3.53 1.82 -17.54
N ILE A 59 4.12 1.43 -16.41
CA ILE A 59 3.71 0.24 -15.65
C ILE A 59 2.70 0.63 -14.59
N ALA A 60 1.50 0.02 -14.65
CA ALA A 60 0.45 0.28 -13.67
C ALA A 60 0.86 -0.25 -12.28
N PHE A 61 0.89 0.62 -11.28
CA PHE A 61 1.20 0.20 -9.91
C PHE A 61 -0.07 -0.15 -9.15
N LEU A 62 -0.08 -1.36 -8.59
CA LEU A 62 -1.19 -1.93 -7.84
C LEU A 62 -0.72 -2.23 -6.40
N PRO A 63 -0.61 -1.22 -5.52
CA PRO A 63 -0.12 -1.42 -4.17
C PRO A 63 -1.02 -2.37 -3.38
N TYR A 64 -0.38 -3.20 -2.54
CA TYR A 64 -1.09 -4.06 -1.59
C TYR A 64 -0.73 -3.75 -0.14
N SER A 65 -1.56 -4.24 0.80
CA SER A 65 -1.46 -3.94 2.23
C SER A 65 -1.45 -2.43 2.56
N PRO A 66 -2.39 -1.62 2.04
CA PRO A 66 -2.44 -0.18 2.35
C PRO A 66 -2.60 0.08 3.85
N LEU A 67 -3.23 -0.83 4.58
CA LEU A 67 -3.43 -0.75 6.03
C LEU A 67 -2.37 -1.47 6.86
N ALA A 68 -1.26 -1.89 6.24
CA ALA A 68 -0.21 -2.68 6.91
C ALA A 68 -0.81 -3.85 7.71
N GLN A 69 -1.53 -4.78 7.06
CA GLN A 69 -2.23 -5.89 7.75
C GLN A 69 -3.24 -5.49 8.86
N GLY A 70 -3.64 -4.22 8.91
CA GLY A 70 -4.58 -3.68 9.88
C GLY A 70 -3.94 -2.87 11.02
N TYR A 71 -2.61 -2.73 11.06
CA TYR A 71 -1.97 -1.87 12.07
C TYR A 71 -2.30 -0.39 11.88
N LEU A 72 -2.49 0.08 10.64
CA LEU A 72 -2.90 1.46 10.32
C LEU A 72 -4.43 1.66 10.46
N THR A 73 -5.05 0.99 11.43
CA THR A 73 -6.48 1.17 11.74
C THR A 73 -6.70 1.59 13.19
N GLY A 74 -5.63 1.66 14.00
CA GLY A 74 -5.71 1.88 15.45
C GLY A 74 -6.10 0.65 16.27
N LYS A 75 -6.59 -0.44 15.65
CA LYS A 75 -7.12 -1.59 16.40
C LYS A 75 -6.09 -2.38 17.23
N TYR A 76 -4.81 -2.17 16.98
CA TYR A 76 -3.70 -2.78 17.72
C TYR A 76 -2.93 -1.75 18.58
N ASP A 77 -3.43 -0.51 18.68
CA ASP A 77 -2.81 0.53 19.50
C ASP A 77 -2.65 0.04 20.95
N HIS A 78 -1.56 0.46 21.59
CA HIS A 78 -1.21 0.06 22.97
C HIS A 78 -1.15 -1.47 23.20
N GLY A 79 -0.84 -2.24 22.16
CA GLY A 79 -0.69 -3.70 22.25
C GLY A 79 -2.02 -4.46 22.24
N ALA A 80 -3.13 -3.80 21.88
CA ALA A 80 -4.42 -4.46 21.75
C ALA A 80 -4.38 -5.62 20.72
N ARG A 81 -5.07 -6.72 21.02
CA ARG A 81 -5.22 -7.88 20.11
C ARG A 81 -6.69 -8.29 20.03
N PRO A 82 -7.51 -7.55 19.27
CA PRO A 82 -8.95 -7.81 19.19
C PRO A 82 -9.25 -9.23 18.71
N GLN A 83 -10.34 -9.81 19.21
CA GLN A 83 -10.77 -11.15 18.80
C GLN A 83 -11.08 -11.19 17.30
N GLY A 84 -10.67 -12.26 16.62
CA GLY A 84 -10.86 -12.44 15.17
C GLY A 84 -9.95 -11.56 14.31
N SER A 85 -9.07 -10.77 14.92
CA SER A 85 -8.12 -9.95 14.17
C SER A 85 -7.03 -10.80 13.53
N ARG A 86 -6.44 -10.29 12.45
CA ARG A 86 -5.38 -11.00 11.72
C ARG A 86 -4.18 -11.33 12.61
N SER A 87 -3.77 -10.43 13.50
CA SER A 87 -2.64 -10.66 14.41
C SER A 87 -2.94 -11.70 15.50
N GLN A 88 -4.21 -11.90 15.85
CA GLN A 88 -4.61 -12.98 16.76
C GLN A 88 -4.68 -14.33 16.03
N LEU A 89 -5.27 -14.35 14.83
CA LEU A 89 -5.51 -15.58 14.07
C LEU A 89 -4.26 -16.15 13.41
N PHE A 90 -3.30 -15.29 13.06
CA PHE A 90 -2.14 -15.68 12.27
C PHE A 90 -0.85 -15.08 12.83
N ASN A 91 0.18 -15.90 12.98
CA ASN A 91 1.52 -15.47 13.37
C ASN A 91 2.30 -14.88 12.17
N ARG A 92 1.76 -13.82 11.54
CA ARG A 92 2.31 -13.18 10.32
C ARG A 92 2.65 -11.70 10.50
N GLY A 93 2.76 -11.24 11.76
CA GLY A 93 3.06 -9.84 12.12
C GLY A 93 4.47 -9.38 11.77
N GLN A 94 5.40 -10.31 11.50
CA GLN A 94 6.83 -10.06 11.27
C GLN A 94 7.15 -8.89 10.33
N ARG A 95 6.30 -8.63 9.32
CA ARG A 95 6.50 -7.52 8.37
C ARG A 95 6.31 -6.12 8.98
N TYR A 96 5.47 -6.00 10.00
CA TYR A 96 5.06 -4.72 10.62
C TYR A 96 5.29 -4.69 12.14
N GLU A 97 5.97 -5.71 12.68
CA GLU A 97 6.39 -5.81 14.08
C GLU A 97 7.93 -5.71 14.18
N THR A 98 8.52 -4.76 13.45
CA THR A 98 9.95 -4.46 13.51
C THR A 98 10.25 -3.56 14.73
N PRO A 99 11.53 -3.39 15.12
CA PRO A 99 11.89 -2.41 16.15
C PRO A 99 11.26 -1.04 15.84
N ASN A 100 10.69 -0.41 16.88
CA ASN A 100 9.97 0.87 16.82
C ASN A 100 8.67 0.90 16.00
N ALA A 101 8.27 -0.19 15.33
CA ALA A 101 7.07 -0.17 14.47
C ALA A 101 5.80 0.18 15.24
N ALA A 102 5.62 -0.35 16.45
CA ALA A 102 4.44 -0.07 17.27
C ALA A 102 4.30 1.44 17.59
N GLN A 103 5.41 2.12 17.83
CA GLN A 103 5.42 3.56 18.09
C GLN A 103 5.05 4.34 16.82
N VAL A 104 5.70 4.04 15.69
CA VAL A 104 5.44 4.71 14.40
C VAL A 104 3.98 4.50 13.94
N LEU A 105 3.46 3.28 14.10
CA LEU A 105 2.07 2.96 13.78
C LEU A 105 1.09 3.77 14.64
N LEU A 106 1.36 3.89 15.94
CA LEU A 106 0.56 4.71 16.85
C LEU A 106 0.63 6.20 16.49
N GLU A 107 1.80 6.71 16.09
CA GLU A 107 1.99 8.09 15.65
C GLU A 107 1.15 8.39 14.41
N TYR A 108 1.16 7.53 13.37
CA TYR A 108 0.29 7.71 12.20
C TYR A 108 -1.20 7.58 12.53
N ASN A 109 -1.59 6.65 13.42
CA ASN A 109 -2.98 6.53 13.85
C ASN A 109 -3.42 7.78 14.64
N THR A 110 -2.53 8.39 15.43
CA THR A 110 -2.79 9.63 16.16
C THR A 110 -2.86 10.83 15.22
N LEU A 111 -1.98 10.88 14.22
CA LEU A 111 -1.98 11.91 13.18
C LEU A 111 -3.28 11.90 12.37
N ALA A 112 -3.78 10.73 11.99
CA ALA A 112 -5.08 10.64 11.33
C ALA A 112 -6.20 11.25 12.19
N ARG A 113 -6.20 10.93 13.50
CA ARG A 113 -7.17 11.48 14.45
C ARG A 113 -7.05 12.98 14.65
N SER A 114 -5.84 13.57 14.56
CA SER A 114 -5.68 15.02 14.65
C SER A 114 -6.29 15.78 13.47
N PHE A 115 -6.44 15.12 12.31
CA PHE A 115 -7.23 15.63 11.18
C PHE A 115 -8.72 15.26 11.25
N GLY A 116 -9.19 14.69 12.35
CA GLY A 116 -10.58 14.27 12.52
C GLY A 116 -10.96 13.04 11.66
N MET A 117 -9.98 12.25 11.23
CA MET A 117 -10.19 11.09 10.36
C MET A 117 -10.02 9.76 11.09
N GLU A 118 -10.79 8.76 10.64
CA GLU A 118 -10.52 7.37 10.98
C GLU A 118 -9.17 6.93 10.41
N PRO A 119 -8.27 6.30 11.20
CA PRO A 119 -6.93 5.93 10.74
C PRO A 119 -6.90 5.10 9.45
N ALA A 120 -7.86 4.19 9.31
CA ALA A 120 -7.97 3.35 8.12
C ALA A 120 -8.38 4.14 6.87
N MET A 121 -9.23 5.18 7.03
CA MET A 121 -9.60 6.07 5.93
C MET A 121 -8.40 6.91 5.50
N PHE A 122 -7.69 7.50 6.47
CA PHE A 122 -6.49 8.30 6.23
C PHE A 122 -5.39 7.50 5.50
N ALA A 123 -5.10 6.28 5.95
CA ALA A 123 -4.10 5.42 5.33
C ALA A 123 -4.46 4.99 3.89
N ASN A 124 -5.72 4.67 3.61
CA ASN A 124 -6.16 4.37 2.24
C ASN A 124 -6.14 5.61 1.34
N ALA A 125 -6.53 6.78 1.87
CA ALA A 125 -6.48 8.05 1.14
C ALA A 125 -5.05 8.42 0.76
N TYR A 126 -4.10 8.28 1.69
CA TYR A 126 -2.68 8.52 1.43
C TYR A 126 -2.15 7.69 0.25
N VAL A 127 -2.41 6.38 0.27
CA VAL A 127 -1.97 5.46 -0.79
C VAL A 127 -2.62 5.84 -2.12
N SER A 128 -3.92 6.10 -2.13
CA SER A 128 -4.68 6.41 -3.34
C SER A 128 -4.33 7.78 -3.93
N SER A 129 -3.81 8.70 -3.12
CA SER A 129 -3.45 10.04 -3.58
C SER A 129 -2.08 10.12 -4.27
N ARG A 130 -1.30 9.03 -4.29
CA ARG A 130 0.02 9.04 -4.91
C ARG A 130 -0.08 9.06 -6.44
N PRO A 131 0.68 9.90 -7.14
CA PRO A 131 0.57 10.03 -8.60
C PRO A 131 1.03 8.77 -9.36
N PHE A 132 1.84 7.91 -8.73
CA PHE A 132 2.30 6.65 -9.32
C PHE A 132 1.38 5.47 -9.00
N VAL A 133 0.31 5.63 -8.21
CA VAL A 133 -0.63 4.54 -7.87
C VAL A 133 -1.77 4.50 -8.87
N THR A 134 -1.95 3.36 -9.55
CA THR A 134 -3.06 3.17 -10.49
C THR A 134 -4.32 2.66 -9.79
N SER A 135 -4.18 1.70 -8.87
CA SER A 135 -5.33 1.19 -8.10
C SER A 135 -4.88 0.60 -6.77
N ASN A 136 -5.47 1.07 -5.67
CA ASN A 136 -5.16 0.58 -4.33
C ASN A 136 -5.91 -0.72 -4.02
N ILE A 137 -5.18 -1.80 -3.71
CA ILE A 137 -5.77 -3.09 -3.35
C ILE A 137 -6.16 -3.08 -1.86
N ILE A 138 -7.42 -2.75 -1.60
CA ILE A 138 -8.02 -2.77 -0.27
C ILE A 138 -8.34 -4.19 0.21
N GLY A 139 -8.41 -4.37 1.53
CA GLY A 139 -8.77 -5.65 2.14
C GLY A 139 -9.72 -5.46 3.31
N ALA A 140 -10.79 -6.25 3.35
CA ALA A 140 -11.85 -6.19 4.34
C ALA A 140 -12.34 -7.60 4.68
N THR A 141 -12.78 -7.82 5.93
CA THR A 141 -13.45 -9.05 6.38
C THR A 141 -14.91 -8.80 6.80
N ALA A 142 -15.37 -7.55 6.70
CA ALA A 142 -16.75 -7.14 6.97
C ALA A 142 -17.15 -6.02 6.02
N ILE A 143 -18.45 -5.90 5.72
CA ILE A 143 -18.97 -4.90 4.76
C ILE A 143 -18.64 -3.48 5.19
N TRP A 144 -18.78 -3.13 6.47
CA TRP A 144 -18.45 -1.79 6.97
C TRP A 144 -16.97 -1.41 6.76
N GLN A 145 -16.04 -2.38 6.76
CA GLN A 145 -14.63 -2.13 6.45
C GLN A 145 -14.43 -1.84 4.96
N LEU A 146 -15.17 -2.54 4.11
CA LEU A 146 -15.17 -2.32 2.67
C LEU A 146 -15.74 -0.94 2.35
N GLU A 147 -16.88 -0.58 2.94
CA GLU A 147 -17.51 0.74 2.80
C GLU A 147 -16.54 1.85 3.21
N MET A 148 -15.93 1.74 4.40
CA MET A 148 -14.90 2.67 4.87
C MET A 148 -13.73 2.83 3.90
N ALA A 149 -13.23 1.71 3.35
CA ALA A 149 -12.12 1.73 2.41
C ALA A 149 -12.52 2.31 1.03
N LEU A 150 -13.75 2.11 0.58
CA LEU A 150 -14.27 2.72 -0.65
C LEU A 150 -14.47 4.22 -0.48
N SER A 151 -14.98 4.67 0.67
CA SER A 151 -15.18 6.09 0.98
C SER A 151 -13.87 6.88 1.05
N SER A 152 -12.70 6.25 1.12
CA SER A 152 -11.42 6.98 1.13
C SER A 152 -11.14 7.71 -0.18
N VAL A 153 -11.83 7.38 -1.28
CA VAL A 153 -11.69 8.10 -2.57
C VAL A 153 -12.22 9.54 -2.49
N GLU A 154 -13.15 9.80 -1.57
CA GLU A 154 -13.73 11.14 -1.35
C GLU A 154 -12.79 12.05 -0.55
N VAL A 155 -11.70 11.51 0.00
CA VAL A 155 -10.72 12.28 0.76
C VAL A 155 -9.81 13.04 -0.19
N ARG A 156 -9.92 14.37 -0.18
CA ARG A 156 -8.93 15.23 -0.80
C ARG A 156 -7.66 15.29 0.07
N TRP A 157 -6.59 14.64 -0.38
CA TRP A 157 -5.30 14.71 0.29
C TRP A 157 -4.69 16.11 0.19
N THR A 158 -4.47 16.78 1.33
CA THR A 158 -3.99 18.17 1.37
C THR A 158 -2.47 18.27 1.52
N GLU A 159 -1.92 19.44 1.23
CA GLU A 159 -0.49 19.73 1.48
C GLU A 159 -0.14 19.67 2.97
N GLU A 160 -1.07 20.07 3.85
CA GLU A 160 -0.91 19.97 5.30
C GLU A 160 -0.79 18.51 5.76
N MET A 161 -1.67 17.64 5.28
CA MET A 161 -1.59 16.19 5.54
C MET A 161 -0.28 15.61 5.02
N GLN A 162 0.16 16.04 3.82
CA GLN A 162 1.43 15.60 3.26
C GLN A 162 2.62 16.00 4.14
N LYS A 163 2.70 17.29 4.53
CA LYS A 163 3.76 17.80 5.40
C LYS A 163 3.80 17.07 6.74
N ALA A 164 2.64 16.76 7.32
CA ALA A 164 2.57 16.08 8.60
C ALA A 164 2.97 14.60 8.53
N VAL A 165 2.77 13.93 7.38
CA VAL A 165 3.24 12.55 7.16
C VAL A 165 4.75 12.47 6.91
N ASP A 166 5.35 13.54 6.38
CA ASP A 166 6.78 13.62 6.05
C ASP A 166 7.65 14.23 7.18
N ALA A 167 7.03 14.73 8.26
CA ALA A 167 7.71 15.31 9.43
C ALA A 167 8.34 14.23 10.33
#